data_AF-A0A0R3KUM8-F1
#
_entry.id   AF-A0A0R3KUM8-F1
#
_cell.length_a   1.000
_cell.length_b   1.000
_cell.length_c   1.000
_cell.angle_alpha   90.00
_cell.angle_beta   90.00
_cell.angle_gamma   90.00
#
_symmetry.space_group_name_H-M   'P 1'
#
loop_
_entity.id
_entity.type
_entity.pdbx_description
1 polymer ?
#
loop_
_entity_poly.entity_id
_entity_poly.type
_entity_poly.pdbx_seq_one_letter_code
_entity_poly.pdbx_strand_id
1 'polypeptide(L)'
;MAVDEVAHLCFLGLIIAKPEYLHGGAGNRDTKKGVSATGFANILWLVNSAAFRPSRFNGLNMDRFRELRKTLAGSERVAQFCRENLRRVVHRDVMQALLFDQYDYMKRLRANGGAPDILYREKIAILIGTYVNDRVVAARLDFPDLKRDEVVAVTPRSMVEEAMMRKEGLIA
;
A
#
# COMPACT_ATOMS: atom_id res chain seq x y z
N MET A 1 0.62 21.06 10.65
CA MET A 1 1.32 19.78 10.46
C MET A 1 1.99 19.81 9.10
N ALA A 2 3.19 19.29 8.99
CA ALA A 2 3.90 19.11 7.73
C ALA A 2 4.52 17.71 7.70
N VAL A 3 4.75 17.19 6.49
CA VAL A 3 5.38 15.90 6.27
C VAL A 3 6.44 16.05 5.19
N ASP A 4 7.57 15.39 5.38
CA ASP A 4 8.53 15.09 4.34
C ASP A 4 8.35 13.61 3.96
N GLU A 5 7.73 13.38 2.81
CA GLU A 5 7.42 12.02 2.35
C GLU A 5 8.67 11.22 1.95
N VAL A 6 9.73 11.91 1.49
CA VAL A 6 10.97 11.26 1.03
C VAL A 6 11.82 10.86 2.22
N ALA A 7 11.96 11.75 3.20
CA ALA A 7 12.69 11.46 4.44
C ALA A 7 11.87 10.68 5.47
N HIS A 8 10.57 10.48 5.22
CA HIS A 8 9.61 9.89 6.15
C HIS A 8 9.59 10.60 7.51
N LEU A 9 9.59 11.93 7.50
CA LEU A 9 9.55 12.77 8.71
C LEU A 9 8.23 13.53 8.83
N CYS A 10 7.74 13.70 10.05
CA CYS A 10 6.57 14.54 10.33
C CYS A 10 6.87 15.62 11.37
N PHE A 11 6.13 16.72 11.22
CA PHE A 11 6.27 17.93 12.01
C PHE A 11 4.88 18.41 12.45
N LEU A 12 4.73 18.70 13.73
CA LEU A 12 3.53 19.30 14.29
C LEU A 12 3.95 20.44 15.21
N GLY A 13 3.44 21.64 14.96
CA GLY A 13 3.72 22.80 15.77
C GLY A 13 2.53 23.72 15.87
N LEU A 14 2.56 24.57 16.87
CA LEU A 14 1.61 25.63 17.14
C LEU A 14 2.29 26.97 16.91
N ILE A 15 1.61 27.89 16.26
CA ILE A 15 2.08 29.27 16.07
C ILE A 15 0.90 30.21 16.24
N ILE A 16 1.15 31.34 16.90
CA ILE A 16 0.20 32.46 16.94
C ILE A 16 0.47 33.30 15.69
N ALA A 17 -0.51 33.40 14.78
CA ALA A 17 -0.38 34.11 13.51
C ALA A 17 -0.42 35.64 13.70
N LYS A 18 0.70 36.23 14.15
CA LYS A 18 0.85 37.69 14.27
C LYS A 18 1.33 38.30 12.96
N PRO A 19 0.96 39.56 12.62
CA PRO A 19 1.42 40.21 11.38
C PRO A 19 2.94 40.18 11.18
N GLU A 20 3.72 40.37 12.25
CA GLU A 20 5.19 40.31 12.25
C GLU A 20 5.78 38.92 11.95
N TYR A 21 4.99 37.85 12.10
CA TYR A 21 5.39 36.47 11.81
C TYR A 21 5.03 36.04 10.39
N LEU A 22 4.37 36.91 9.62
CA LEU A 22 3.93 36.62 8.26
C LEU A 22 4.78 37.41 7.25
N HIS A 23 4.84 36.91 6.02
CA HIS A 23 5.44 37.70 4.94
C HIS A 23 4.67 39.01 4.70
N GLY A 24 5.38 40.07 4.34
CA GLY A 24 4.80 41.36 3.96
C GLY A 24 3.97 41.29 2.66
N GLY A 25 3.25 42.39 2.35
CA GLY A 25 2.45 42.50 1.14
C GLY A 25 1.03 41.92 1.24
N ALA A 26 0.37 41.77 0.08
CA ALA A 26 -1.03 41.36 -0.03
C ALA A 26 -1.25 39.83 0.12
N GLY A 27 -0.21 39.01 0.06
CA GLY A 27 -0.30 37.55 0.07
C GLY A 27 -0.47 36.95 -1.33
N ASN A 28 -1.00 35.72 -1.40
CA ASN A 28 -1.33 35.06 -2.67
C ASN A 28 -2.66 35.56 -3.25
N ARG A 29 -3.17 34.94 -4.33
CA ARG A 29 -4.46 35.31 -4.97
C ARG A 29 -5.65 35.33 -3.99
N ASP A 30 -5.62 34.50 -2.95
CA ASP A 30 -6.64 34.44 -1.91
C ASP A 30 -6.29 35.31 -0.68
N THR A 31 -5.28 36.18 -0.79
CA THR A 31 -4.71 37.00 0.29
C THR A 31 -4.09 36.22 1.46
N LYS A 32 -3.85 34.91 1.30
CA LYS A 32 -3.17 34.10 2.32
C LYS A 32 -1.69 34.47 2.35
N LYS A 33 -1.15 34.62 3.55
CA LYS A 33 0.27 34.92 3.79
C LYS A 33 1.00 33.70 4.33
N GLY A 34 2.21 33.46 3.83
CA GLY A 34 3.11 32.46 4.41
C GLY A 34 3.75 32.97 5.70
N VAL A 35 4.25 32.04 6.52
CA VAL A 35 5.02 32.34 7.73
C VAL A 35 6.43 32.81 7.32
N SER A 36 6.88 33.96 7.82
CA SER A 36 8.22 34.49 7.56
C SER A 36 9.30 33.66 8.26
N ALA A 37 10.57 33.80 7.87
CA ALA A 37 11.67 33.11 8.55
C ALA A 37 11.70 33.43 10.07
N THR A 38 11.48 34.69 10.44
CA THR A 38 11.34 35.15 11.84
C THR A 38 10.14 34.50 12.52
N GLY A 39 8.99 34.42 11.84
CA GLY A 39 7.81 33.72 12.36
C GLY A 39 8.05 32.23 12.56
N PHE A 40 8.82 31.59 11.68
CA PHE A 40 9.12 30.17 11.74
C PHE A 40 9.92 29.80 13.00
N ALA A 41 10.83 30.68 13.44
CA ALA A 41 11.56 30.52 14.70
C ALA A 41 10.66 30.60 15.95
N ASN A 42 9.43 31.09 15.81
CA ASN A 42 8.45 31.23 16.90
C ASN A 42 7.42 30.09 16.94
N ILE A 43 7.62 29.03 16.16
CA ILE A 43 6.76 27.85 16.20
C ILE A 43 7.08 27.04 17.47
N LEU A 44 6.07 26.80 18.31
CA LEU A 44 6.14 25.81 19.37
C LEU A 44 5.96 24.41 18.76
N TRP A 45 7.06 23.69 18.58
CA TRP A 45 7.02 22.33 18.05
C TRP A 45 6.54 21.33 19.10
N LEU A 46 5.43 20.65 18.81
CA LEU A 46 4.94 19.50 19.57
C LEU A 46 5.59 18.20 19.09
N VAL A 47 5.87 18.12 17.78
CA VAL A 47 6.61 17.05 17.12
C VAL A 47 7.56 17.71 16.12
N ASN A 48 8.84 17.42 16.23
CA ASN A 48 9.87 17.96 15.35
C ASN A 48 10.70 16.81 14.76
N SER A 49 10.66 16.65 13.44
CA SER A 49 11.41 15.60 12.73
C SER A 49 11.18 14.18 13.25
N ALA A 50 9.93 13.81 13.58
CA ALA A 50 9.64 12.45 13.99
C ALA A 50 9.51 11.53 12.78
N ALA A 51 10.20 10.38 12.80
CA ALA A 51 10.07 9.38 11.76
C ALA A 51 8.66 8.76 11.76
N PHE A 52 8.11 8.52 10.57
CA PHE A 52 6.86 7.77 10.39
C PHE A 52 7.05 6.62 9.41
N ARG A 53 6.10 5.68 9.41
CA ARG A 53 6.18 4.51 8.52
C ARG A 53 5.95 4.93 7.07
N PRO A 54 6.70 4.37 6.10
CA PRO A 54 6.41 4.60 4.69
C PRO A 54 4.94 4.30 4.35
N SER A 55 4.43 4.99 3.34
CA SER A 55 3.09 4.72 2.82
C SER A 55 2.95 3.24 2.46
N ARG A 56 1.77 2.65 2.73
CA ARG A 56 1.44 1.28 2.29
C ARG A 56 1.46 1.13 0.77
N PHE A 57 1.40 2.25 0.04
CA PHE A 57 1.48 2.30 -1.42
C PHE A 57 2.92 2.51 -1.93
N ASN A 58 3.91 2.58 -1.04
CA ASN A 58 5.28 2.89 -1.43
C ASN A 58 5.81 1.90 -2.49
N GLY A 59 6.41 2.45 -3.53
CA GLY A 59 6.96 1.71 -4.67
C GLY A 59 5.91 1.08 -5.61
N LEU A 60 4.60 1.28 -5.40
CA LEU A 60 3.58 0.89 -6.38
C LEU A 60 3.50 1.94 -7.50
N ASN A 61 3.26 1.48 -8.72
CA ASN A 61 2.91 2.39 -9.82
C ASN A 61 1.48 2.90 -9.60
N MET A 62 1.35 4.11 -9.04
CA MET A 62 0.05 4.66 -8.68
C MET A 62 -0.80 5.09 -9.87
N ASP A 63 -0.19 5.38 -11.02
CA ASP A 63 -0.95 5.68 -12.24
C ASP A 63 -1.60 4.41 -12.78
N ARG A 64 -0.84 3.32 -12.85
CA ARG A 64 -1.37 2.00 -13.20
C ARG A 64 -2.41 1.52 -12.19
N PHE A 65 -2.18 1.71 -10.90
CA PHE A 65 -3.14 1.39 -9.85
C PHE A 65 -4.49 2.10 -10.05
N ARG A 66 -4.48 3.38 -10.42
CA ARG A 66 -5.70 4.16 -10.71
C ARG A 66 -6.37 3.72 -12.01
N GLU A 67 -5.59 3.30 -13.01
CA GLU A 67 -6.11 2.79 -14.26
C GLU A 67 -6.89 1.48 -14.05
N LEU A 68 -6.31 0.52 -13.31
CA LEU A 68 -6.96 -0.77 -12.98
C LEU A 68 -8.33 -0.57 -12.31
N ARG A 69 -8.45 0.47 -11.48
CA ARG A 69 -9.73 0.85 -10.82
C ARG A 69 -10.82 1.27 -11.79
N LYS A 70 -10.48 1.68 -13.02
CA LYS A 70 -11.42 2.13 -14.05
C LYS A 70 -11.73 1.05 -15.09
N THR A 71 -10.76 0.19 -15.41
CA THR A 71 -10.82 -0.68 -16.58
C THR A 71 -11.28 -2.10 -16.27
N LEU A 72 -11.14 -2.57 -15.03
CA LEU A 72 -11.42 -3.95 -14.65
C LEU A 72 -12.41 -4.07 -13.49
N ALA A 73 -13.20 -5.14 -13.52
CA ALA A 73 -14.10 -5.54 -12.44
C ALA A 73 -13.36 -6.32 -11.33
N GLY A 74 -13.94 -6.35 -10.13
CA GLY A 74 -13.29 -6.79 -8.87
C GLY A 74 -12.23 -7.90 -8.98
N SER A 75 -12.61 -9.14 -9.31
CA SER A 75 -11.66 -10.27 -9.36
C SER A 75 -10.59 -10.13 -10.45
N GLU A 76 -10.96 -9.65 -11.64
CA GLU A 76 -10.02 -9.38 -12.74
C GLU A 76 -9.01 -8.28 -12.38
N ARG A 77 -9.48 -7.25 -11.67
CA ARG A 77 -8.65 -6.15 -11.17
C ARG A 77 -7.57 -6.65 -10.21
N VAL A 78 -7.95 -7.55 -9.28
CA VAL A 78 -6.98 -8.19 -8.37
C VAL A 78 -6.02 -9.07 -9.16
N ALA A 79 -6.53 -9.91 -10.07
CA ALA A 79 -5.68 -10.79 -10.88
C ALA A 79 -4.62 -10.00 -11.64
N GLN A 80 -5.02 -8.92 -12.32
CA GLN A 80 -4.10 -8.06 -13.04
C GLN A 80 -3.09 -7.36 -12.10
N PHE A 81 -3.55 -6.85 -10.96
CA PHE A 81 -2.65 -6.26 -9.96
C PHE A 81 -1.61 -7.28 -9.47
N CYS A 82 -2.02 -8.52 -9.20
CA CYS A 82 -1.14 -9.60 -8.78
C CYS A 82 -0.10 -9.98 -9.85
N ARG A 83 -0.49 -10.03 -11.12
CA ARG A 83 0.45 -10.26 -12.26
C ARG A 83 1.54 -9.19 -12.31
N GLU A 84 1.15 -7.93 -12.09
CA GLU A 84 2.07 -6.78 -12.18
C GLU A 84 2.92 -6.59 -10.91
N ASN A 85 2.56 -7.21 -9.79
CA ASN A 85 3.19 -7.02 -8.48
C ASN A 85 3.59 -8.34 -7.81
N LEU A 86 4.10 -9.29 -8.59
CA LEU A 86 4.57 -10.57 -8.08
C LEU A 86 5.66 -10.39 -7.02
N ARG A 87 5.61 -11.24 -5.99
CA ARG A 87 6.53 -11.31 -4.85
C ARG A 87 6.64 -10.02 -4.04
N ARG A 88 5.73 -9.06 -4.25
CA ARG A 88 5.60 -7.85 -3.44
C ARG A 88 4.59 -8.08 -2.34
N VAL A 89 5.05 -7.96 -1.10
CA VAL A 89 4.17 -7.94 0.07
C VAL A 89 3.44 -6.60 0.10
N VAL A 90 2.11 -6.64 0.15
CA VAL A 90 1.26 -5.46 0.27
C VAL A 90 0.32 -5.59 1.45
N HIS A 91 0.02 -4.47 2.10
CA HIS A 91 -1.00 -4.45 3.15
C HIS A 91 -2.40 -4.61 2.55
N ARG A 92 -3.32 -5.29 3.24
CA ARG A 92 -4.71 -5.50 2.81
C ARG A 92 -5.46 -4.21 2.46
N ASP A 93 -5.12 -3.10 3.09
CA ASP A 93 -5.67 -1.77 2.79
C ASP A 93 -5.36 -1.31 1.36
N VAL A 94 -4.25 -1.77 0.77
CA VAL A 94 -3.96 -1.56 -0.67
C VAL A 94 -4.99 -2.31 -1.50
N MET A 95 -5.31 -3.56 -1.14
CA MET A 95 -6.33 -4.36 -1.82
C MET A 95 -7.73 -3.78 -1.62
N GLN A 96 -8.04 -3.27 -0.43
CA GLN A 96 -9.29 -2.54 -0.16
C GLN A 96 -9.39 -1.27 -1.00
N ALA A 97 -8.32 -0.50 -1.12
CA ALA A 97 -8.28 0.70 -1.96
C ALA A 97 -8.37 0.37 -3.47
N LEU A 98 -7.81 -0.77 -3.89
CA LEU A 98 -7.93 -1.29 -5.25
C LEU A 98 -9.38 -1.68 -5.54
N LEU A 99 -10.07 -2.27 -4.57
CA LEU A 99 -11.46 -2.74 -4.61
C LEU A 99 -12.42 -1.77 -3.92
N PHE A 100 -12.20 -0.47 -4.11
CA PHE A 100 -12.96 0.60 -3.46
C PHE A 100 -14.49 0.54 -3.67
N ASP A 101 -14.93 -0.19 -4.69
CA ASP A 101 -16.32 -0.37 -5.11
C ASP A 101 -16.94 -1.69 -4.59
N GLN A 102 -16.25 -2.44 -3.72
CA GLN A 102 -16.71 -3.74 -3.19
C GLN A 102 -16.83 -3.71 -1.67
N TYR A 103 -18.02 -4.06 -1.15
CA TYR A 103 -18.25 -4.17 0.30
C TYR A 103 -17.47 -5.33 0.95
N ASP A 104 -17.53 -6.54 0.36
CA ASP A 104 -16.69 -7.68 0.76
C ASP A 104 -15.54 -7.87 -0.22
N TYR A 105 -14.58 -6.94 -0.18
CA TYR A 105 -13.40 -7.00 -1.06
C TYR A 105 -12.56 -8.26 -0.84
N MET A 106 -12.47 -8.76 0.41
CA MET A 106 -11.68 -9.95 0.75
C MET A 106 -12.21 -11.21 0.07
N LYS A 107 -13.51 -11.28 -0.29
CA LYS A 107 -14.01 -12.39 -1.12
C LYS A 107 -13.31 -12.46 -2.49
N ARG A 108 -12.89 -11.34 -3.07
CA ARG A 108 -12.18 -11.31 -4.37
C ARG A 108 -10.77 -11.87 -4.31
N LEU A 109 -10.18 -12.00 -3.12
CA LEU A 109 -8.86 -12.59 -2.91
C LEU A 109 -8.90 -14.09 -2.59
N ARG A 110 -10.10 -14.70 -2.51
CA ARG A 110 -10.29 -16.10 -2.12
C ARG A 110 -10.85 -16.91 -3.29
N ALA A 111 -10.57 -18.20 -3.32
CA ALA A 111 -11.16 -19.11 -4.31
C ALA A 111 -12.70 -19.14 -4.25
N ASN A 112 -13.31 -19.79 -5.24
CA ASN A 112 -14.77 -19.90 -5.44
C ASN A 112 -15.41 -18.56 -5.84
N GLY A 113 -15.03 -18.03 -7.01
CA GLY A 113 -15.50 -16.78 -7.61
C GLY A 113 -14.55 -15.58 -7.45
N GLY A 114 -13.26 -15.83 -7.13
CA GLY A 114 -12.27 -14.78 -6.88
C GLY A 114 -11.06 -14.85 -7.80
N ALA A 115 -10.11 -13.94 -7.58
CA ALA A 115 -8.87 -13.86 -8.34
C ALA A 115 -8.03 -15.15 -8.33
N PRO A 116 -7.97 -15.96 -7.25
CA PRO A 116 -7.25 -17.23 -7.29
C PRO A 116 -7.71 -18.16 -8.41
N ASP A 117 -9.00 -18.16 -8.76
CA ASP A 117 -9.54 -19.06 -9.80
C ASP A 117 -9.06 -18.65 -11.21
N ILE A 118 -8.87 -17.34 -11.44
CA ILE A 118 -8.32 -16.79 -12.68
C ILE A 118 -6.83 -17.14 -12.77
N LEU A 119 -6.10 -16.91 -11.68
CA LEU A 119 -4.64 -17.03 -11.61
C LEU A 119 -4.13 -18.49 -11.50
N TYR A 120 -5.00 -19.43 -11.13
CA TYR A 120 -4.65 -20.83 -10.91
C TYR A 120 -3.93 -21.46 -12.10
N ARG A 121 -4.45 -21.24 -13.32
CA ARG A 121 -3.87 -21.75 -14.58
C ARG A 121 -2.59 -21.03 -14.99
N GLU A 122 -2.39 -19.81 -14.50
CA GLU A 122 -1.20 -19.00 -14.75
C GLU A 122 -0.05 -19.33 -13.79
N LYS A 123 -0.25 -20.30 -12.90
CA LYS A 123 0.70 -20.65 -11.83
C LYS A 123 1.03 -19.47 -10.93
N ILE A 124 0.02 -18.65 -10.61
CA ILE A 124 0.13 -17.56 -9.66
C ILE A 124 -0.79 -17.86 -8.47
N ALA A 125 -0.22 -17.93 -7.27
CA ALA A 125 -0.96 -18.08 -6.02
C ALA A 125 -1.04 -16.74 -5.29
N ILE A 126 -2.16 -16.51 -4.59
CA ILE A 126 -2.31 -15.38 -3.65
C ILE A 126 -2.24 -15.96 -2.24
N LEU A 127 -1.28 -15.50 -1.43
CA LEU A 127 -1.12 -15.89 -0.03
C LEU A 127 -1.52 -14.73 0.86
N ILE A 128 -2.38 -15.00 1.84
CA ILE A 128 -2.93 -14.00 2.75
C ILE A 128 -2.50 -14.35 4.17
N GLY A 129 -1.75 -13.46 4.83
CA GLY A 129 -1.15 -13.74 6.13
C GLY A 129 -2.15 -13.93 7.28
N THR A 130 -3.44 -13.64 7.06
CA THR A 130 -4.51 -14.01 8.00
C THR A 130 -4.64 -15.53 8.15
N TYR A 131 -4.35 -16.31 7.10
CA TYR A 131 -4.47 -17.76 7.12
C TYR A 131 -3.17 -18.43 7.57
N VAL A 132 -3.27 -19.40 8.48
CA VAL A 132 -2.10 -20.12 9.01
C VAL A 132 -1.39 -20.92 7.90
N ASN A 133 -2.15 -21.63 7.06
CA ASN A 133 -1.59 -22.43 5.97
C ASN A 133 -0.84 -21.55 4.97
N ASP A 134 -1.42 -20.41 4.58
CA ASP A 134 -0.77 -19.44 3.69
C ASP A 134 0.54 -18.93 4.25
N ARG A 135 0.61 -18.63 5.56
CA ARG A 135 1.86 -18.23 6.22
C ARG A 135 2.91 -19.34 6.21
N VAL A 136 2.51 -20.59 6.43
CA VAL A 136 3.43 -21.74 6.35
C VAL A 136 3.99 -21.89 4.93
N VAL A 137 3.15 -21.77 3.91
CA VAL A 137 3.61 -21.81 2.52
C VAL A 137 4.47 -20.59 2.17
N ALA A 138 4.07 -19.40 2.60
CA ALA A 138 4.82 -18.16 2.40
C ALA A 138 6.24 -18.28 2.99
N ALA A 139 6.37 -18.83 4.19
CA ALA A 139 7.67 -19.07 4.83
C ALA A 139 8.56 -20.03 4.00
N ARG A 140 7.98 -21.05 3.36
CA ARG A 140 8.69 -21.95 2.44
C ARG A 140 9.08 -21.29 1.11
N LEU A 141 8.52 -20.11 0.79
CA LEU A 141 8.75 -19.34 -0.42
C LEU A 141 9.57 -18.06 -0.16
N ASP A 142 10.33 -18.03 0.94
CA ASP A 142 11.16 -16.91 1.40
C ASP A 142 10.40 -15.69 1.95
N PHE A 143 9.18 -15.89 2.47
CA PHE A 143 8.39 -14.86 3.17
C PHE A 143 8.06 -15.29 4.61
N PRO A 144 9.05 -15.46 5.50
CA PRO A 144 8.85 -16.02 6.84
C PRO A 144 7.95 -15.16 7.75
N ASP A 145 7.94 -13.84 7.54
CA ASP A 145 7.26 -12.87 8.40
C ASP A 145 5.99 -12.28 7.77
N LEU A 146 5.31 -13.00 6.88
CA LEU A 146 4.05 -12.52 6.29
C LEU A 146 3.01 -12.24 7.38
N LYS A 147 2.71 -10.96 7.63
CA LYS A 147 1.85 -10.53 8.73
C LYS A 147 0.38 -10.76 8.44
N ARG A 148 -0.44 -10.76 9.49
CA ARG A 148 -1.89 -11.02 9.43
C ARG A 148 -2.60 -10.17 8.36
N ASP A 149 -2.24 -8.91 8.24
CA ASP A 149 -2.86 -7.94 7.33
C ASP A 149 -2.09 -7.78 6.02
N GLU A 150 -1.22 -8.72 5.67
CA GLU A 150 -0.42 -8.68 4.44
C GLU A 150 -0.86 -9.75 3.44
N VAL A 151 -0.66 -9.42 2.17
CA VAL A 151 -0.96 -10.27 1.02
C VAL A 151 0.25 -10.27 0.10
N VAL A 152 0.55 -11.42 -0.50
CA VAL A 152 1.59 -11.54 -1.52
C VAL A 152 1.12 -12.47 -2.63
N ALA A 153 1.35 -12.07 -3.88
CA ALA A 153 1.15 -12.91 -5.05
C ALA A 153 2.48 -13.58 -5.43
N VAL A 154 2.50 -14.87 -5.71
CA VAL A 154 3.72 -15.63 -5.97
C VAL A 154 3.57 -16.56 -7.15
N THR A 155 4.63 -16.70 -7.94
CA THR A 155 4.78 -17.71 -8.98
C THR A 155 6.04 -18.52 -8.65
N PRO A 156 6.07 -19.84 -8.92
CA PRO A 156 7.24 -20.66 -8.61
C PRO A 156 8.46 -20.21 -9.42
N ARG A 157 9.61 -20.12 -8.77
CA ARG A 157 10.92 -19.82 -9.40
C ARG A 157 11.77 -21.07 -9.65
N SER A 158 11.34 -22.21 -9.14
CA SER A 158 12.03 -23.49 -9.31
C SER A 158 11.03 -24.64 -9.43
N MET A 159 11.49 -25.77 -9.97
CA MET A 159 10.68 -27.00 -10.02
C MET A 159 10.27 -27.49 -8.62
N VAL A 160 11.10 -27.22 -7.60
CA VAL A 160 10.81 -27.58 -6.20
C VAL A 160 9.68 -26.73 -5.65
N GLU A 161 9.73 -25.40 -5.86
CA GLU A 161 8.63 -24.50 -5.49
C GLU A 161 7.36 -24.88 -6.24
N GLU A 162 7.44 -25.18 -7.53
CA GLU A 162 6.30 -25.57 -8.35
C GLU A 162 5.65 -26.86 -7.85
N ALA A 163 6.43 -27.91 -7.62
CA ALA A 163 5.93 -29.18 -7.11
C ALA A 163 5.27 -29.04 -5.73
N MET A 164 5.86 -28.20 -4.86
CA MET A 164 5.29 -27.89 -3.55
C MET A 164 3.96 -27.14 -3.68
N MET A 165 3.90 -26.07 -4.48
CA MET A 165 2.67 -25.29 -4.65
C MET A 165 1.55 -26.09 -5.30
N ARG A 166 1.87 -27.00 -6.25
CA ARG A 166 0.92 -27.97 -6.82
C ARG A 166 0.39 -28.92 -5.76
N LYS A 167 1.27 -29.46 -4.91
CA LYS A 167 0.90 -30.39 -3.82
C LYS A 167 -0.05 -29.73 -2.81
N GLU A 168 0.15 -28.45 -2.52
CA GLU A 168 -0.71 -27.65 -1.63
C GLU A 168 -1.99 -27.14 -2.34
N GLY A 169 -2.19 -27.47 -3.63
CA GLY A 169 -3.39 -27.09 -4.39
C GLY A 169 -3.50 -25.61 -4.74
N LEU A 170 -2.39 -24.88 -4.74
CA LEU A 170 -2.36 -23.41 -4.93
C LEU A 170 -2.30 -23.01 -6.40
N ILE A 171 -1.79 -23.88 -7.26
CA ILE A 171 -1.62 -23.67 -8.70
C ILE A 171 -1.97 -24.93 -9.48
N ALA A 172 -2.36 -24.75 -10.75
CA ALA A 172 -2.69 -25.82 -11.69
C ALA A 172 -1.51 -26.74 -11.95
#